data_AF-A0A9X4E8C9-F1
#
_entry.id   AF-A0A9X4E8C9-F1
#
_cell.length_a   1.000
_cell.length_b   1.000
_cell.length_c   1.000
_cell.angle_alpha   90.00
_cell.angle_beta   90.00
_cell.angle_gamma   90.00
#
_symmetry.space_group_name_H-M   'P 1'
#
loop_
_entity.id
_entity.type
_entity.pdbx_description
1 polymer ?
#
loop_
_entity_poly.entity_id
_entity_poly.type
_entity_poly.pdbx_seq_one_letter_code
_entity_poly.pdbx_strand_id
1 'polypeptide(L)'
;MLPSTPRPSVHLDPWVPAGPIAPADVHLTPMGLLSGPQAADGVPLAGTALAYTQVEVAVRRPDVIARKVMDPYDLGAWAAVVGVAEALNERLTALSTPRPPFAGLDLARPLVMGIVNVTPDSFSDGGEFAGTDAAIAHGRALLAAGADILDIGGESTRPGAAPVSPAEEAARVVPVIRALAGDGAVISIDTRHALVMAAALDAGAAIVNDITALEGDPDSLALVAARGCPVVLMHMRGDDPRTMQDAPSYADAALDVMDYLLARVAACVAGGIPRDRIAVDPGIGFGKTVEHNLDILRHAALYHGTGCALLVGLSRKRFIAALSRGEAPKDRLAGSLAAGLACFDRGTHILRVHDVAETVQARALWLGLHGRQAPHI
;
A
#
# COMPACT_ATOMS: atom_id res chain seq x y z
N MET A 1 18.40 -1.34 18.06
CA MET A 1 19.00 -1.24 19.41
C MET A 1 19.07 0.24 19.76
N LEU A 2 18.47 0.66 20.88
CA LEU A 2 18.56 2.04 21.37
C LEU A 2 19.98 2.29 21.93
N PRO A 3 20.62 3.45 21.67
CA PRO A 3 21.95 3.78 22.19
C PRO A 3 21.95 4.01 23.73
N SER A 4 23.06 3.66 24.39
CA SER A 4 23.18 3.52 25.86
C SER A 4 23.86 4.69 26.61
N THR A 5 24.11 5.83 25.98
CA THR A 5 24.78 6.97 26.65
C THR A 5 23.78 7.86 27.41
N PRO A 6 24.00 8.14 28.71
CA PRO A 6 23.09 8.96 29.50
C PRO A 6 23.25 10.46 29.18
N ARG A 7 22.13 11.11 28.81
CA ARG A 7 21.97 12.58 28.74
C ARG A 7 21.15 13.09 29.95
N PRO A 8 21.27 14.37 30.33
CA PRO A 8 20.53 14.94 31.47
C PRO A 8 19.03 14.70 31.34
N SER A 9 18.37 14.44 32.49
CA SER A 9 16.96 14.10 32.59
C SER A 9 16.08 15.19 31.99
N VAL A 10 15.46 14.91 30.85
CA VAL A 10 14.39 15.73 30.29
C VAL A 10 13.15 15.47 31.14
N HIS A 11 12.63 16.50 31.82
CA HIS A 11 11.28 16.44 32.40
C HIS A 11 10.28 16.36 31.24
N LEU A 12 9.89 15.14 30.89
CA LEU A 12 8.78 14.90 29.98
C LEU A 12 7.49 14.97 30.82
N ASP A 13 6.96 16.18 31.02
CA ASP A 13 5.58 16.29 31.49
C ASP A 13 4.68 15.49 30.54
N PRO A 14 3.82 14.60 31.05
CA PRO A 14 2.95 13.80 30.20
C PRO A 14 1.96 14.75 29.54
N TRP A 15 2.24 15.08 28.28
CA TRP A 15 1.34 15.73 27.32
C TRP A 15 0.16 14.81 26.91
N VAL A 16 0.02 13.69 27.62
CA VAL A 16 -0.92 12.61 27.38
C VAL A 16 -2.23 12.91 28.12
N PRO A 17 -3.40 12.64 27.53
CA PRO A 17 -4.67 12.65 28.25
C PRO A 17 -4.62 11.80 29.52
N ALA A 18 -5.36 12.20 30.57
CA ALA A 18 -5.36 11.49 31.86
C ALA A 18 -5.73 10.00 31.76
N GLY A 19 -5.08 9.15 32.56
CA GLY A 19 -5.34 7.71 32.66
C GLY A 19 -4.27 6.81 32.00
N PRO A 20 -4.34 5.48 32.20
CA PRO A 20 -3.34 4.54 31.68
C PRO A 20 -3.40 4.44 30.15
N ILE A 21 -2.23 4.31 29.49
CA ILE A 21 -2.12 4.14 28.03
C ILE A 21 -2.04 2.67 27.68
N ALA A 22 -2.98 2.17 26.86
CA ALA A 22 -2.85 0.83 26.30
C ALA A 22 -1.93 0.87 25.08
N PRO A 23 -1.08 -0.15 24.86
CA PRO A 23 -0.24 -0.24 23.68
C PRO A 23 -0.96 -0.13 22.33
N ALA A 24 -2.23 -0.55 22.27
CA ALA A 24 -3.06 -0.45 21.07
C ALA A 24 -3.33 1.01 20.66
N ASP A 25 -3.36 1.92 21.63
CA ASP A 25 -3.72 3.32 21.44
C ASP A 25 -2.56 4.20 20.93
N VAL A 26 -1.35 3.63 20.81
CA VAL A 26 -0.14 4.38 20.46
C VAL A 26 0.29 4.07 19.04
N HIS A 27 0.43 5.11 18.23
CA HIS A 27 0.89 5.03 16.85
C HIS A 27 2.19 5.81 16.67
N LEU A 28 3.06 5.29 15.80
CA LEU A 28 4.37 5.85 15.52
C LEU A 28 4.46 6.16 14.03
N THR A 29 4.63 7.44 13.70
CA THR A 29 4.87 7.88 12.32
C THR A 29 6.33 8.31 12.19
N PRO A 30 7.13 7.69 11.31
CA PRO A 30 8.47 8.18 10.98
C PRO A 30 8.44 9.61 10.42
N MET A 31 9.25 10.49 10.99
CA MET A 31 9.37 11.91 10.64
C MET A 31 10.84 12.29 10.41
N GLY A 32 11.07 13.44 9.78
CA GLY A 32 12.43 13.90 9.45
C GLY A 32 13.14 12.90 8.54
N LEU A 33 12.47 12.53 7.44
CA LEU A 33 12.94 11.53 6.49
C LEU A 33 14.20 12.02 5.77
N LEU A 34 15.21 11.16 5.74
CA LEU A 34 16.50 11.36 5.09
C LEU A 34 16.67 10.35 3.95
N SER A 35 17.44 10.73 2.94
CA SER A 35 17.81 9.89 1.79
C SER A 35 19.28 10.11 1.44
N GLY A 36 19.80 9.33 0.47
CA GLY A 36 21.18 9.49 0.01
C GLY A 36 22.22 9.27 1.12
N PRO A 37 23.38 9.97 1.08
CA PRO A 37 24.43 9.84 2.10
C PRO A 37 23.95 10.17 3.52
N GLN A 38 23.06 11.14 3.68
CA GLN A 38 22.54 11.54 5.00
C GLN A 38 21.68 10.45 5.65
N ALA A 39 21.11 9.50 4.88
CA ALA A 39 20.36 8.39 5.45
C ALA A 39 21.19 7.48 6.36
N ALA A 40 22.52 7.59 6.38
CA ALA A 40 23.37 6.91 7.34
C ALA A 40 23.24 7.45 8.79
N ASP A 41 22.75 8.68 8.95
CA ASP A 41 22.61 9.34 10.26
C ASP A 41 21.24 9.07 10.93
N GLY A 42 20.33 8.40 10.23
CA GLY A 42 18.98 8.09 10.71
C GLY A 42 18.75 6.60 11.00
N VAL A 43 17.56 6.29 11.50
CA VAL A 43 17.08 4.91 11.63
C VAL A 43 16.52 4.45 10.28
N PRO A 44 16.94 3.31 9.71
CA PRO A 44 16.45 2.83 8.41
C PRO A 44 14.92 2.69 8.38
N LEU A 45 14.29 2.97 7.25
CA LEU A 45 12.85 2.79 7.04
C LEU A 45 12.59 1.58 6.14
N ALA A 46 12.12 0.49 6.73
CA ALA A 46 11.62 -0.72 6.06
C ALA A 46 12.51 -1.32 4.95
N GLY A 47 13.83 -1.08 4.98
CA GLY A 47 14.76 -1.53 3.94
C GLY A 47 14.76 -0.71 2.65
N THR A 48 14.04 0.42 2.63
CA THR A 48 14.04 1.38 1.52
C THR A 48 15.33 2.21 1.50
N ALA A 49 15.47 3.09 0.51
CA ALA A 49 16.56 4.08 0.46
C ALA A 49 16.47 5.18 1.54
N LEU A 50 15.43 5.15 2.39
CA LEU A 50 15.13 6.19 3.37
C LEU A 50 15.51 5.80 4.79
N ALA A 51 15.76 6.81 5.60
CA ALA A 51 15.88 6.72 7.05
C ALA A 51 15.05 7.84 7.71
N TYR A 52 14.82 7.76 9.02
CA TYR A 52 14.11 8.77 9.79
C TYR A 52 14.90 9.17 11.04
N THR A 53 14.73 10.43 11.47
CA THR A 53 15.45 10.99 12.63
C THR A 53 14.52 11.30 13.80
N GLN A 54 13.22 11.36 13.54
CA GLN A 54 12.20 11.68 14.53
C GLN A 54 11.02 10.74 14.36
N VAL A 55 10.20 10.65 15.40
CA VAL A 55 8.94 9.90 15.38
C VAL A 55 7.86 10.80 15.93
N GLU A 56 6.77 10.96 15.18
CA GLU A 56 5.53 11.45 15.77
C GLU A 56 4.86 10.30 16.52
N VAL A 57 4.63 10.52 17.81
CA VAL A 57 3.81 9.66 18.65
C VAL A 57 2.40 10.23 18.65
N ALA A 58 1.43 9.44 18.19
CA ALA A 58 0.01 9.75 18.37
C ALA A 58 -0.57 8.82 19.45
N VAL A 59 -1.22 9.39 20.45
CA VAL A 59 -1.94 8.65 21.49
C VAL A 59 -3.43 8.89 21.31
N ARG A 60 -4.17 7.82 21.05
CA ARG A 60 -5.59 7.84 20.76
C ARG A 60 -6.44 7.53 22.00
N ARG A 61 -7.54 8.26 22.12
CA ARG A 61 -8.63 8.04 23.06
C ARG A 61 -9.97 8.18 22.33
N PRO A 62 -11.09 7.73 22.91
CA PRO A 62 -12.40 7.88 22.30
C PRO A 62 -12.69 9.31 21.81
N ASP A 63 -12.28 10.33 22.57
CA ASP A 63 -12.64 11.73 22.30
C ASP A 63 -11.46 12.64 21.92
N VAL A 64 -10.22 12.17 22.03
CA VAL A 64 -9.03 13.00 21.80
C VAL A 64 -7.89 12.20 21.18
N ILE A 65 -7.21 12.82 20.22
CA ILE A 65 -5.95 12.32 19.67
C ILE A 65 -4.89 13.37 20.00
N ALA A 66 -3.94 12.99 20.83
CA ALA A 66 -2.80 13.83 21.14
C ALA A 66 -1.63 13.41 20.23
N ARG A 67 -0.87 14.38 19.69
CA ARG A 67 0.36 14.13 18.93
C ARG A 67 1.56 14.87 19.52
N LYS A 68 2.73 14.24 19.51
CA LYS A 68 4.02 14.89 19.81
C LYS A 68 5.14 14.26 18.99
N VAL A 69 6.01 15.10 18.45
CA VAL A 69 7.25 14.66 17.80
C VAL A 69 8.34 14.53 18.84
N MET A 70 9.03 13.39 18.80
CA MET A 70 10.16 13.06 19.68
C MET A 70 11.31 12.52 18.85
N ASP A 71 12.54 12.64 19.35
CA ASP A 71 13.63 11.81 18.84
C ASP A 71 13.51 10.37 19.41
N PRO A 72 14.16 9.37 18.79
CA PRO A 72 14.07 7.98 19.23
C PRO A 72 14.55 7.72 20.67
N TYR A 73 15.41 8.58 21.23
CA TYR A 73 15.89 8.44 22.61
C TYR A 73 14.82 8.89 23.60
N ASP A 74 14.27 10.09 23.40
CA ASP A 74 13.16 10.63 24.20
C ASP A 74 11.93 9.73 24.13
N LEU A 75 11.67 9.11 22.97
CA LEU A 75 10.62 8.12 22.79
C LEU A 75 10.78 6.92 23.74
N GLY A 76 12.00 6.40 23.88
CA GLY A 76 12.28 5.27 24.78
C GLY A 76 12.05 5.61 26.25
N ALA A 77 12.49 6.80 26.68
CA ALA A 77 12.26 7.30 28.03
C ALA A 77 10.76 7.51 28.30
N TRP A 78 10.04 8.14 27.37
CA TRP A 78 8.59 8.33 27.46
C TRP A 78 7.84 6.99 27.56
N ALA A 79 8.19 6.02 26.71
CA ALA A 79 7.52 4.72 26.65
C ALA A 79 7.68 3.93 27.96
N ALA A 80 8.83 4.06 28.64
CA ALA A 80 9.07 3.48 29.94
C ALA A 80 8.20 4.13 31.03
N VAL A 81 8.08 5.46 31.02
CA VAL A 81 7.26 6.21 32.00
C VAL A 81 5.78 5.86 31.89
N VAL A 82 5.25 5.71 30.67
CA VAL A 82 3.82 5.44 30.45
C VAL A 82 3.47 3.95 30.35
N GLY A 83 4.45 3.06 30.50
CA GLY A 83 4.24 1.61 30.61
C GLY A 83 3.98 0.87 29.30
N VAL A 84 4.49 1.37 28.17
CA VAL A 84 4.26 0.80 26.81
C VAL A 84 5.55 0.43 26.06
N ALA A 85 6.70 0.41 26.75
CA ALA A 85 8.03 0.25 26.15
C ALA A 85 8.18 -1.00 25.25
N GLU A 86 7.67 -2.16 25.68
CA GLU A 86 7.78 -3.42 24.93
C GLU A 86 7.10 -3.34 23.56
N ALA A 87 5.81 -2.99 23.56
CA ALA A 87 5.03 -2.86 22.33
C ALA A 87 5.55 -1.75 21.39
N LEU A 88 6.09 -0.67 21.95
CA LEU A 88 6.73 0.37 21.14
C LEU A 88 8.01 -0.13 20.48
N ASN A 89 8.81 -0.94 21.16
CA ASN A 89 10.00 -1.55 20.58
C ASN A 89 9.65 -2.51 19.44
N GLU A 90 8.56 -3.28 19.55
CA GLU A 90 8.04 -4.09 18.44
C GLU A 90 7.64 -3.23 17.24
N ARG A 91 6.91 -2.14 17.46
CA ARG A 91 6.49 -1.21 16.39
C ARG A 91 7.70 -0.52 15.74
N LEU A 92 8.68 -0.06 16.51
CA LEU A 92 9.93 0.51 15.98
C LEU A 92 10.72 -0.51 15.16
N THR A 93 10.73 -1.77 15.60
CA THR A 93 11.32 -2.87 14.85
C THR A 93 10.58 -3.08 13.52
N ALA A 94 9.25 -3.08 13.53
CA ALA A 94 8.44 -3.18 12.32
C ALA A 94 8.68 -2.02 11.35
N LEU A 95 8.84 -0.79 11.85
CA LEU A 95 9.19 0.38 11.03
C LEU A 95 10.56 0.25 10.34
N SER A 96 11.52 -0.43 10.98
CA SER A 96 12.92 -0.40 10.55
C SER A 96 13.38 -1.65 9.80
N THR A 97 12.69 -2.78 10.00
CA THR A 97 13.08 -4.09 9.43
C THR A 97 12.90 -4.11 7.91
N PRO A 98 13.93 -4.47 7.12
CA PRO A 98 13.79 -4.64 5.69
C PRO A 98 12.67 -5.61 5.31
N ARG A 99 11.88 -5.27 4.29
CA ARG A 99 10.87 -6.20 3.77
C ARG A 99 11.51 -7.28 2.90
N PRO A 100 11.15 -8.56 3.10
CA PRO A 100 11.63 -9.63 2.23
C PRO A 100 11.04 -9.49 0.81
N PRO A 101 11.58 -10.22 -0.18
CA PRO A 101 11.07 -10.18 -1.54
C PRO A 101 9.57 -10.55 -1.62
N PHE A 102 8.80 -9.74 -2.35
CA PHE A 102 7.37 -9.95 -2.53
C PHE A 102 7.12 -10.58 -3.90
N ALA A 103 6.56 -11.79 -3.93
CA ALA A 103 6.47 -12.62 -5.14
C ALA A 103 7.82 -12.82 -5.85
N GLY A 104 8.91 -12.88 -5.08
CA GLY A 104 10.28 -13.03 -5.61
C GLY A 104 10.92 -11.72 -6.08
N LEU A 105 10.21 -10.59 -6.00
CA LEU A 105 10.72 -9.27 -6.39
C LEU A 105 11.31 -8.54 -5.16
N ASP A 106 12.53 -8.03 -5.31
CA ASP A 106 13.21 -7.28 -4.25
C ASP A 106 12.53 -5.93 -3.98
N LEU A 107 12.19 -5.69 -2.71
CA LEU A 107 11.53 -4.47 -2.23
C LEU A 107 12.52 -3.36 -1.80
N ALA A 108 13.83 -3.59 -1.92
CA ALA A 108 14.84 -2.55 -1.67
C ALA A 108 14.75 -1.39 -2.67
N ARG A 109 14.17 -1.61 -3.85
CA ARG A 109 13.75 -0.57 -4.78
C ARG A 109 12.22 -0.53 -4.90
N PRO A 110 11.62 0.64 -5.13
CA PRO A 110 10.19 0.70 -5.39
C PRO A 110 9.81 0.00 -6.70
N LEU A 111 8.76 -0.82 -6.64
CA LEU A 111 8.22 -1.56 -7.78
C LEU A 111 7.07 -0.78 -8.44
N VAL A 112 6.90 -0.99 -9.75
CA VAL A 112 5.80 -0.45 -10.53
C VAL A 112 4.88 -1.59 -10.95
N MET A 113 3.63 -1.52 -10.49
CA MET A 113 2.56 -2.45 -10.82
C MET A 113 1.65 -1.81 -11.88
N GLY A 114 1.65 -2.35 -13.09
CA GLY A 114 0.89 -1.86 -14.24
C GLY A 114 -0.53 -2.44 -14.29
N ILE A 115 -1.54 -1.60 -14.49
CA ILE A 115 -2.95 -2.01 -14.52
C ILE A 115 -3.35 -2.53 -15.90
N VAL A 116 -3.96 -3.71 -15.95
CA VAL A 116 -4.59 -4.31 -17.14
C VAL A 116 -6.05 -4.64 -16.81
N ASN A 117 -6.97 -3.78 -17.23
CA ASN A 117 -8.40 -4.01 -17.04
C ASN A 117 -8.96 -4.81 -18.23
N VAL A 118 -9.51 -5.99 -17.97
CA VAL A 118 -10.11 -6.88 -18.97
C VAL A 118 -11.63 -6.72 -18.94
N THR A 119 -12.11 -5.51 -19.23
CA THR A 119 -13.55 -5.21 -19.34
C THR A 119 -13.95 -4.91 -20.78
N PRO A 120 -15.19 -5.23 -21.22
CA PRO A 120 -15.65 -4.99 -22.59
C PRO A 120 -15.48 -3.54 -23.05
N ASP A 121 -15.69 -2.58 -22.14
CA ASP A 121 -15.57 -1.14 -22.41
C ASP A 121 -14.11 -0.67 -22.53
N SER A 122 -13.13 -1.48 -22.12
CA SER A 122 -11.72 -1.08 -22.13
C SER A 122 -11.06 -1.23 -23.51
N PHE A 123 -11.65 -2.02 -24.42
CA PHE A 123 -11.08 -2.37 -25.72
C PHE A 123 -12.14 -2.46 -26.84
N SER A 124 -13.17 -1.61 -26.79
CA SER A 124 -14.47 -1.72 -27.47
C SER A 124 -14.53 -1.78 -29.01
N ASP A 125 -13.43 -2.02 -29.72
CA ASP A 125 -13.39 -2.03 -31.19
C ASP A 125 -13.48 -3.43 -31.83
N GLY A 126 -13.65 -4.51 -31.05
CA GLY A 126 -13.89 -5.87 -31.56
C GLY A 126 -14.41 -6.80 -30.45
N GLY A 127 -15.10 -7.90 -30.80
CA GLY A 127 -15.76 -8.81 -29.84
C GLY A 127 -14.87 -9.44 -28.75
N GLU A 128 -15.40 -10.37 -27.95
CA GLU A 128 -14.73 -10.91 -26.73
C GLU A 128 -13.27 -11.40 -26.94
N PHE A 129 -12.97 -12.00 -28.10
CA PHE A 129 -11.61 -12.39 -28.47
C PHE A 129 -10.67 -11.21 -28.74
N ALA A 130 -11.17 -10.13 -29.35
CA ALA A 130 -10.40 -8.92 -29.57
C ALA A 130 -10.08 -8.20 -28.24
N GLY A 131 -10.99 -8.28 -27.26
CA GLY A 131 -10.74 -7.77 -25.90
C GLY A 131 -9.62 -8.54 -25.18
N THR A 132 -9.53 -9.86 -25.38
CA THR A 132 -8.47 -10.70 -24.80
C THR A 132 -7.11 -10.40 -25.44
N ASP A 133 -7.03 -10.41 -26.77
CA ASP A 133 -5.78 -10.15 -27.49
C ASP A 133 -5.27 -8.73 -27.23
N ALA A 134 -6.17 -7.74 -27.15
CA ALA A 134 -5.83 -6.37 -26.79
C ALA A 134 -5.28 -6.26 -25.36
N ALA A 135 -5.89 -6.97 -24.40
CA ALA A 135 -5.40 -7.00 -23.02
C ALA A 135 -4.00 -7.65 -22.92
N ILE A 136 -3.74 -8.73 -23.67
CA ILE A 136 -2.42 -9.36 -23.76
C ILE A 136 -1.40 -8.40 -24.39
N ALA A 137 -1.74 -7.78 -25.52
CA ALA A 137 -0.88 -6.81 -26.18
C ALA A 137 -0.54 -5.61 -25.27
N HIS A 138 -1.54 -5.10 -24.54
CA HIS A 138 -1.36 -4.05 -23.55
C HIS A 138 -0.45 -4.50 -22.40
N GLY A 139 -0.68 -5.69 -21.82
CA GLY A 139 0.18 -6.25 -20.77
C GLY A 139 1.64 -6.36 -21.22
N ARG A 140 1.89 -6.85 -22.44
CA ARG A 140 3.24 -6.90 -23.05
C ARG A 140 3.84 -5.50 -23.22
N ALA A 141 3.06 -4.51 -23.64
CA ALA A 141 3.53 -3.13 -23.74
C ALA A 141 3.92 -2.56 -22.38
N LEU A 142 3.17 -2.85 -21.31
CA LEU A 142 3.53 -2.44 -19.95
C LEU A 142 4.81 -3.12 -19.46
N LEU A 143 5.02 -4.40 -19.74
CA LEU A 143 6.27 -5.10 -19.44
C LEU A 143 7.45 -4.48 -20.19
N ALA A 144 7.29 -4.21 -21.49
CA ALA A 144 8.31 -3.54 -22.29
C ALA A 144 8.62 -2.12 -21.78
N ALA A 145 7.63 -1.44 -21.19
CA ALA A 145 7.80 -0.15 -20.52
C ALA A 145 8.45 -0.24 -19.13
N GLY A 146 8.68 -1.44 -18.59
CA GLY A 146 9.38 -1.68 -17.33
C GLY A 146 8.48 -1.89 -16.11
N ALA A 147 7.23 -2.31 -16.29
CA ALA A 147 6.41 -2.82 -15.18
C ALA A 147 7.08 -4.04 -14.54
N ASP A 148 7.12 -4.07 -13.21
CA ASP A 148 7.61 -5.20 -12.43
C ASP A 148 6.51 -6.24 -12.18
N ILE A 149 5.27 -5.77 -12.07
CA ILE A 149 4.07 -6.58 -11.82
C ILE A 149 2.98 -6.13 -12.78
N LEU A 150 2.20 -7.05 -13.33
CA LEU A 150 0.94 -6.74 -14.02
C LEU A 150 -0.24 -7.09 -13.12
N ASP A 151 -1.15 -6.16 -12.92
CA ASP A 151 -2.36 -6.35 -12.12
C ASP A 151 -3.59 -6.45 -13.03
N ILE A 152 -4.14 -7.66 -13.12
CA ILE A 152 -5.17 -8.04 -14.06
C ILE A 152 -6.52 -8.03 -13.34
N GLY A 153 -7.48 -7.23 -13.80
CA GLY A 153 -8.83 -7.16 -13.22
C GLY A 153 -9.92 -7.41 -14.25
N GLY A 154 -10.89 -8.28 -13.93
CA GLY A 154 -12.03 -8.61 -14.81
C GLY A 154 -13.33 -7.85 -14.49
N GLU A 155 -13.40 -7.23 -13.31
CA GLU A 155 -14.53 -6.43 -12.81
C GLU A 155 -14.12 -4.96 -12.68
N SER A 156 -14.96 -4.03 -13.16
CA SER A 156 -14.74 -2.61 -12.94
C SER A 156 -15.20 -2.23 -11.54
N THR A 157 -14.29 -1.79 -10.69
CA THR A 157 -14.60 -1.25 -9.34
C THR A 157 -15.03 0.22 -9.36
N ARG A 158 -15.29 0.80 -10.54
CA ARG A 158 -15.80 2.18 -10.68
C ARG A 158 -17.26 2.28 -10.21
N PRO A 159 -17.65 3.41 -9.57
CA PRO A 159 -19.05 3.67 -9.22
C PRO A 159 -19.96 3.57 -10.45
N GLY A 160 -21.03 2.77 -10.35
CA GLY A 160 -22.03 2.57 -11.39
C GLY A 160 -21.80 1.39 -12.35
N ALA A 161 -20.71 0.63 -12.21
CA ALA A 161 -20.49 -0.58 -13.03
C ALA A 161 -21.50 -1.70 -12.67
N ALA A 162 -21.95 -2.45 -13.68
CA ALA A 162 -22.78 -3.62 -13.47
C ALA A 162 -21.93 -4.76 -12.85
N PRO A 163 -22.44 -5.48 -11.83
CA PRO A 163 -21.76 -6.64 -11.28
C PRO A 163 -21.62 -7.72 -12.36
N VAL A 164 -20.46 -8.38 -12.36
CA VAL A 164 -20.14 -9.50 -13.25
C VAL A 164 -20.16 -10.77 -12.41
N SER A 165 -20.66 -11.89 -12.94
CA SER A 165 -20.61 -13.13 -12.17
C SER A 165 -19.15 -13.61 -12.02
N PRO A 166 -18.77 -14.28 -10.91
CA PRO A 166 -17.41 -14.79 -10.74
C PRO A 166 -16.95 -15.70 -11.89
N ALA A 167 -17.87 -16.47 -12.49
CA ALA A 167 -17.57 -17.31 -13.64
C ALA A 167 -17.21 -16.50 -14.90
N GLU A 168 -17.95 -15.43 -15.19
CA GLU A 168 -17.66 -14.52 -16.30
C GLU A 168 -16.37 -13.73 -16.06
N GLU A 169 -16.13 -13.29 -14.83
CA GLU A 169 -14.88 -12.62 -14.45
C GLU A 169 -13.68 -13.55 -14.68
N ALA A 170 -13.76 -14.80 -14.20
CA ALA A 170 -12.74 -15.81 -14.42
C ALA A 170 -12.50 -16.07 -15.92
N ALA A 171 -13.57 -16.19 -16.71
CA ALA A 171 -13.48 -16.41 -18.16
C ALA A 171 -12.75 -15.26 -18.89
N ARG A 172 -12.86 -14.02 -18.41
CA ARG A 172 -12.14 -12.85 -18.96
C ARG A 172 -10.66 -12.86 -18.60
N VAL A 173 -10.33 -13.10 -17.33
CA VAL A 173 -8.95 -12.91 -16.84
C VAL A 173 -8.04 -14.10 -17.11
N VAL A 174 -8.55 -15.33 -17.04
CA VAL A 174 -7.72 -16.56 -17.13
C VAL A 174 -6.92 -16.65 -18.44
N PRO A 175 -7.49 -16.38 -19.63
CA PRO A 175 -6.71 -16.42 -20.88
C PRO A 175 -5.57 -15.40 -20.90
N VAL A 176 -5.83 -14.18 -20.42
CA VAL A 176 -4.85 -13.08 -20.35
C VAL A 176 -3.72 -13.44 -19.38
N ILE A 177 -4.07 -13.95 -18.20
CA ILE A 177 -3.11 -14.39 -17.18
C ILE A 177 -2.22 -15.50 -17.73
N ARG A 178 -2.79 -16.54 -18.35
CA ARG A 178 -2.03 -17.67 -18.88
C ARG A 178 -1.03 -17.24 -19.95
N ALA A 179 -1.43 -16.34 -20.84
CA ALA A 179 -0.55 -15.83 -21.89
C ALA A 179 0.62 -15.02 -21.31
N LEU A 180 0.33 -14.05 -20.43
CA LEU A 180 1.35 -13.18 -19.85
C LEU A 180 2.26 -13.90 -18.85
N ALA A 181 1.74 -14.89 -18.12
CA ALA A 181 2.55 -15.75 -17.25
C ALA A 181 3.50 -16.62 -18.09
N GLY A 182 3.03 -17.10 -19.25
CA GLY A 182 3.86 -17.81 -20.23
C GLY A 182 5.00 -16.96 -20.79
N ASP A 183 4.83 -15.64 -20.83
CA ASP A 183 5.88 -14.67 -21.20
C ASP A 183 6.84 -14.37 -20.02
N GLY A 184 6.63 -14.97 -18.84
CA GLY A 184 7.46 -14.79 -17.65
C GLY A 184 7.08 -13.61 -16.75
N ALA A 185 5.90 -13.00 -16.97
CA ALA A 185 5.44 -11.87 -16.16
C ALA A 185 5.06 -12.30 -14.73
N VAL A 186 5.37 -11.46 -13.74
CA VAL A 186 4.79 -11.57 -12.40
C VAL A 186 3.39 -10.95 -12.43
N ILE A 187 2.39 -11.76 -12.11
CA ILE A 187 0.98 -11.38 -12.25
C ILE A 187 0.29 -11.29 -10.89
N SER A 188 -0.41 -10.19 -10.69
CA SER A 188 -1.40 -9.97 -9.63
C SER A 188 -2.81 -10.10 -10.22
N ILE A 189 -3.71 -10.77 -9.50
CA ILE A 189 -5.14 -10.80 -9.83
C ILE A 189 -5.89 -9.83 -8.92
N ASP A 190 -6.54 -8.81 -9.51
CA ASP A 190 -7.43 -7.85 -8.83
C ASP A 190 -8.85 -8.42 -8.79
N THR A 191 -9.18 -9.09 -7.69
CA THR A 191 -10.50 -9.70 -7.48
C THR A 191 -10.82 -9.88 -6.00
N ARG A 192 -12.11 -9.95 -5.68
CA ARG A 192 -12.65 -10.24 -4.34
C ARG A 192 -13.33 -11.61 -4.24
N HIS A 193 -13.35 -12.39 -5.32
CA HIS A 193 -14.07 -13.67 -5.39
C HIS A 193 -13.09 -14.83 -5.30
N ALA A 194 -13.26 -15.72 -4.32
CA ALA A 194 -12.36 -16.84 -4.10
C ALA A 194 -12.29 -17.77 -5.33
N LEU A 195 -13.40 -17.94 -6.04
CA LEU A 195 -13.45 -18.69 -7.30
C LEU A 195 -12.48 -18.12 -8.36
N VAL A 196 -12.45 -16.79 -8.50
CA VAL A 196 -11.60 -16.11 -9.48
C VAL A 196 -10.14 -16.15 -9.02
N MET A 197 -9.88 -15.95 -7.72
CA MET A 197 -8.55 -16.12 -7.13
C MET A 197 -7.98 -17.51 -7.45
N ALA A 198 -8.74 -18.57 -7.21
CA ALA A 198 -8.30 -19.94 -7.45
C ALA A 198 -7.99 -20.17 -8.94
N ALA A 199 -8.89 -19.77 -9.85
CA ALA A 199 -8.71 -19.92 -11.28
C ALA A 199 -7.51 -19.12 -11.82
N ALA A 200 -7.29 -17.91 -11.31
CA ALA A 200 -6.16 -17.06 -11.66
C ALA A 200 -4.82 -17.67 -11.19
N LEU A 201 -4.76 -18.16 -9.94
CA LEU A 201 -3.57 -18.83 -9.42
C LEU A 201 -3.26 -20.12 -10.20
N ASP A 202 -4.28 -20.89 -10.60
CA ASP A 202 -4.12 -22.07 -11.47
C ASP A 202 -3.63 -21.69 -12.88
N ALA A 203 -3.96 -20.49 -13.35
CA ALA A 203 -3.53 -19.96 -14.64
C ALA A 203 -2.12 -19.35 -14.63
N GLY A 204 -1.49 -19.16 -13.46
CA GLY A 204 -0.13 -18.63 -13.32
C GLY A 204 -0.03 -17.27 -12.63
N ALA A 205 -1.12 -16.73 -12.06
CA ALA A 205 -1.01 -15.57 -11.17
C ALA A 205 -0.17 -15.92 -9.94
N ALA A 206 0.62 -14.95 -9.47
CA ALA A 206 1.50 -15.10 -8.32
C ALA A 206 1.00 -14.34 -7.08
N ILE A 207 0.18 -13.30 -7.26
CA ILE A 207 -0.27 -12.40 -6.19
C ILE A 207 -1.80 -12.30 -6.25
N VAL A 208 -2.47 -12.28 -5.09
CA VAL A 208 -3.88 -11.87 -4.97
C VAL A 208 -3.95 -10.43 -4.49
N ASN A 209 -4.66 -9.57 -5.21
CA ASN A 209 -4.93 -8.19 -4.82
C ASN A 209 -6.42 -8.03 -4.54
N ASP A 210 -6.80 -7.97 -3.26
CA ASP A 210 -8.20 -7.92 -2.84
C ASP A 210 -8.53 -6.60 -2.15
N ILE A 211 -9.37 -5.81 -2.81
CA ILE A 211 -9.84 -4.51 -2.31
C ILE A 211 -10.71 -4.62 -1.04
N THR A 212 -11.18 -5.81 -0.71
CA THR A 212 -11.95 -6.13 0.50
C THR A 212 -11.10 -6.81 1.58
N ALA A 213 -9.78 -6.92 1.36
CA ALA A 213 -8.82 -7.51 2.28
C ALA A 213 -9.19 -8.93 2.76
N LEU A 214 -9.70 -9.76 1.85
CA LEU A 214 -10.14 -11.15 2.08
C LEU A 214 -11.41 -11.27 2.94
N GLU A 215 -12.20 -10.18 3.04
CA GLU A 215 -13.46 -10.16 3.79
C GLU A 215 -14.70 -10.26 2.88
N GLY A 216 -14.56 -9.98 1.58
CA GLY A 216 -15.67 -9.96 0.62
C GLY A 216 -16.23 -11.34 0.27
N ASP A 217 -15.40 -12.39 0.33
CA ASP A 217 -15.79 -13.78 0.10
C ASP A 217 -15.20 -14.65 1.24
N PRO A 218 -16.03 -15.43 1.96
CA PRO A 218 -15.63 -16.16 3.16
C PRO A 218 -14.55 -17.22 2.92
N ASP A 219 -14.38 -17.69 1.68
CA ASP A 219 -13.38 -18.72 1.35
C ASP A 219 -12.00 -18.12 1.00
N SER A 220 -11.91 -16.80 0.79
CA SER A 220 -10.71 -16.14 0.27
C SER A 220 -9.49 -16.30 1.18
N LEU A 221 -9.67 -16.12 2.50
CA LEU A 221 -8.57 -16.24 3.46
C LEU A 221 -8.02 -17.66 3.49
N ALA A 222 -8.89 -18.66 3.60
CA ALA A 222 -8.48 -20.06 3.66
C ALA A 222 -7.81 -20.49 2.35
N LEU A 223 -8.31 -20.01 1.20
CA LEU A 223 -7.71 -20.25 -0.10
C LEU A 223 -6.30 -19.65 -0.18
N VAL A 224 -6.13 -18.36 0.12
CA VAL A 224 -4.81 -17.69 0.05
C VAL A 224 -3.81 -18.35 1.00
N ALA A 225 -4.23 -18.70 2.22
CA ALA A 225 -3.40 -19.42 3.18
C ALA A 225 -2.96 -20.80 2.64
N ALA A 226 -3.90 -21.58 2.09
CA ALA A 226 -3.60 -22.89 1.52
C ALA A 226 -2.68 -22.83 0.29
N ARG A 227 -2.80 -21.77 -0.52
CA ARG A 227 -1.98 -21.57 -1.72
C ARG A 227 -0.61 -20.96 -1.41
N GLY A 228 -0.44 -20.32 -0.24
CA GLY A 228 0.83 -19.70 0.18
C GLY A 228 1.28 -18.53 -0.70
N CYS A 229 0.37 -17.95 -1.49
CA CYS A 229 0.67 -16.83 -2.38
C CYS A 229 0.69 -15.50 -1.62
N PRO A 230 1.52 -14.53 -2.05
CA PRO A 230 1.41 -13.15 -1.59
C PRO A 230 0.02 -12.54 -1.81
N VAL A 231 -0.39 -11.66 -0.90
CA VAL A 231 -1.68 -10.97 -0.93
C VAL A 231 -1.53 -9.48 -0.63
N VAL A 232 -2.32 -8.63 -1.30
CA VAL A 232 -2.51 -7.23 -0.98
C VAL A 232 -3.84 -7.06 -0.23
N LEU A 233 -3.78 -6.45 0.95
CA LEU A 233 -4.94 -6.14 1.80
C LEU A 233 -5.20 -4.63 1.75
N MET A 234 -6.30 -4.22 1.11
CA MET A 234 -6.66 -2.81 0.99
C MET A 234 -7.69 -2.39 2.04
N HIS A 235 -7.53 -1.20 2.61
CA HIS A 235 -8.61 -0.57 3.35
C HIS A 235 -9.65 0.07 2.42
N MET A 236 -10.89 -0.38 2.50
CA MET A 236 -12.07 0.26 1.92
C MET A 236 -13.10 0.56 3.01
N ARG A 237 -13.68 1.77 3.00
CA ARG A 237 -14.79 2.13 3.90
C ARG A 237 -16.10 2.00 3.16
N GLY A 238 -17.05 1.27 3.73
CA GLY A 238 -18.33 0.97 3.09
C GLY A 238 -18.27 -0.33 2.28
N ASP A 239 -19.41 -1.02 2.20
CA ASP A 239 -19.49 -2.39 1.65
C ASP A 239 -19.64 -2.40 0.13
N ASP A 240 -19.82 -1.22 -0.48
CA ASP A 240 -20.09 -1.04 -1.90
C ASP A 240 -19.28 0.16 -2.47
N PRO A 241 -18.39 -0.08 -3.45
CA PRO A 241 -17.68 0.98 -4.18
C PRO A 241 -18.59 2.06 -4.79
N ARG A 242 -19.88 1.75 -4.99
CA ARG A 242 -20.86 2.68 -5.56
C ARG A 242 -21.35 3.72 -4.55
N THR A 243 -21.44 3.39 -3.26
CA THR A 243 -22.01 4.26 -2.21
C THR A 243 -20.97 4.74 -1.18
N MET A 244 -19.76 4.16 -1.18
CA MET A 244 -18.72 4.49 -0.20
C MET A 244 -18.35 5.98 -0.13
N GLN A 245 -18.64 6.75 -1.18
CA GLN A 245 -18.28 8.17 -1.27
C GLN A 245 -19.34 9.13 -0.74
N ASP A 246 -20.50 8.65 -0.30
CA ASP A 246 -21.66 9.51 -0.03
C ASP A 246 -21.48 10.34 1.25
N ALA A 247 -20.93 9.77 2.33
CA ALA A 247 -20.61 10.49 3.57
C ALA A 247 -19.57 9.75 4.44
N PRO A 248 -18.34 9.51 3.95
CA PRO A 248 -17.33 8.82 4.76
C PRO A 248 -16.91 9.68 5.95
N SER A 249 -16.99 9.13 7.16
CA SER A 249 -16.55 9.77 8.40
C SER A 249 -15.41 8.99 9.04
N TYR A 250 -14.35 9.73 9.38
CA TYR A 250 -13.16 9.28 10.11
C TYR A 250 -12.92 10.28 11.24
N ALA A 251 -12.51 9.79 12.40
CA ALA A 251 -12.02 10.68 13.45
C ALA A 251 -10.59 11.15 13.13
N ASP A 252 -9.80 10.27 12.52
CA ASP A 252 -8.48 10.56 11.97
C ASP A 252 -8.18 9.53 10.88
N ALA A 253 -8.18 9.97 9.62
CA ALA A 253 -8.17 9.05 8.49
C ALA A 253 -6.91 8.19 8.44
N ALA A 254 -5.74 8.75 8.77
CA ALA A 254 -4.50 8.00 8.81
C ALA A 254 -4.53 6.91 9.90
N LEU A 255 -4.92 7.26 11.13
CA LEU A 255 -4.95 6.31 12.26
C LEU A 255 -6.07 5.28 12.13
N ASP A 256 -7.27 5.69 11.70
CA ASP A 256 -8.40 4.77 11.47
C ASP A 256 -8.07 3.68 10.45
N VAL A 257 -7.40 4.06 9.36
CA VAL A 257 -6.93 3.10 8.34
C VAL A 257 -5.84 2.20 8.91
N MET A 258 -4.93 2.73 9.74
CA MET A 258 -3.88 1.95 10.38
C MET A 258 -4.45 0.91 11.34
N ASP A 259 -5.44 1.28 12.15
CA ASP A 259 -6.13 0.39 13.10
C ASP A 259 -6.77 -0.79 12.37
N TYR A 260 -7.53 -0.50 11.30
CA TYR A 260 -8.13 -1.53 10.46
C TYR A 260 -7.07 -2.47 9.86
N LEU A 261 -6.02 -1.92 9.24
CA LEU A 261 -4.99 -2.73 8.59
C LEU A 261 -4.22 -3.58 9.60
N LEU A 262 -3.93 -3.07 10.80
CA LEU A 262 -3.30 -3.85 11.88
C LEU A 262 -4.18 -5.05 12.28
N ALA A 263 -5.48 -4.83 12.50
CA ALA A 263 -6.43 -5.88 12.85
C ALA A 263 -6.53 -6.93 11.73
N ARG A 264 -6.64 -6.48 10.48
CA ARG A 264 -6.76 -7.34 9.30
C ARG A 264 -5.51 -8.18 9.06
N VAL A 265 -4.32 -7.59 9.20
CA VAL A 265 -3.05 -8.33 9.18
C VAL A 265 -3.00 -9.37 10.29
N ALA A 266 -3.41 -9.02 11.52
CA ALA A 266 -3.43 -9.97 12.64
C ALA A 266 -4.35 -11.17 12.33
N ALA A 267 -5.53 -10.92 11.76
CA ALA A 267 -6.47 -11.98 11.37
C ALA A 267 -5.91 -12.88 10.25
N CYS A 268 -5.24 -12.32 9.24
CA CYS A 268 -4.57 -13.10 8.20
C CYS A 268 -3.41 -13.94 8.73
N VAL A 269 -2.60 -13.39 9.65
CA VAL A 269 -1.51 -14.12 10.32
C VAL A 269 -2.05 -15.27 11.17
N ALA A 270 -3.10 -15.03 11.96
CA ALA A 270 -3.80 -16.08 12.71
C ALA A 270 -4.41 -17.15 11.79
N GLY A 271 -4.82 -16.74 10.58
CA GLY A 271 -5.31 -17.59 9.50
C GLY A 271 -4.23 -18.36 8.72
N GLY A 272 -2.95 -18.19 9.05
CA GLY A 272 -1.84 -18.92 8.42
C GLY A 272 -1.12 -18.19 7.29
N ILE A 273 -1.44 -16.92 7.01
CA ILE A 273 -0.73 -16.10 6.02
C ILE A 273 0.39 -15.32 6.73
N PRO A 274 1.68 -15.66 6.52
CA PRO A 274 2.77 -14.96 7.20
C PRO A 274 2.90 -13.51 6.73
N ARG A 275 3.40 -12.61 7.61
CA ARG A 275 3.50 -11.16 7.33
C ARG A 275 4.35 -10.84 6.09
N ASP A 276 5.35 -11.66 5.79
CA ASP A 276 6.20 -11.51 4.60
C ASP A 276 5.47 -11.76 3.27
N ARG A 277 4.28 -12.36 3.31
CA ARG A 277 3.37 -12.55 2.18
C ARG A 277 2.29 -11.48 2.10
N ILE A 278 2.30 -10.48 2.97
CA ILE A 278 1.25 -9.45 3.02
C ILE A 278 1.83 -8.11 2.57
N ALA A 279 1.12 -7.45 1.65
CA ALA A 279 1.22 -6.01 1.42
C ALA A 279 -0.06 -5.34 1.92
N VAL A 280 0.05 -4.13 2.47
CA VAL A 280 -1.10 -3.30 2.86
C VAL A 280 -1.26 -2.14 1.89
N ASP A 281 -2.50 -1.79 1.56
CA ASP A 281 -2.85 -0.59 0.79
C ASP A 281 -3.85 0.27 1.58
N PRO A 282 -3.54 1.55 1.89
CA PRO A 282 -4.46 2.42 2.62
C PRO A 282 -5.72 2.84 1.81
N GLY A 283 -5.79 2.47 0.52
CA GLY A 283 -6.99 2.54 -0.31
C GLY A 283 -7.39 3.96 -0.67
N ILE A 284 -6.46 4.76 -1.20
CA ILE A 284 -6.73 6.15 -1.64
C ILE A 284 -7.97 6.19 -2.55
N GLY A 285 -8.90 7.10 -2.30
CA GLY A 285 -10.12 7.23 -3.11
C GLY A 285 -11.15 6.12 -2.94
N PHE A 286 -11.01 5.25 -1.93
CA PHE A 286 -12.03 4.27 -1.54
C PHE A 286 -12.67 4.66 -0.20
N GLY A 287 -13.84 5.29 -0.29
CA GLY A 287 -14.61 5.81 0.85
C GLY A 287 -13.90 6.92 1.62
N LYS A 288 -13.38 7.93 0.91
CA LYS A 288 -12.49 8.97 1.45
C LYS A 288 -12.68 10.30 0.70
N THR A 289 -12.83 11.40 1.44
CA THR A 289 -12.82 12.77 0.89
C THR A 289 -11.41 13.17 0.43
N VAL A 290 -11.26 14.34 -0.18
CA VAL A 290 -9.94 14.86 -0.57
C VAL A 290 -9.05 15.02 0.66
N GLU A 291 -9.60 15.55 1.75
CA GLU A 291 -8.91 15.78 3.02
C GLU A 291 -8.41 14.47 3.63
N HIS A 292 -9.26 13.43 3.66
CA HIS A 292 -8.87 12.10 4.14
C HIS A 292 -7.74 11.50 3.29
N ASN A 293 -7.80 11.64 1.97
CA ASN A 293 -6.74 11.15 1.09
C ASN A 293 -5.40 11.89 1.34
N LEU A 294 -5.45 13.21 1.50
CA LEU A 294 -4.25 14.00 1.80
C LEU A 294 -3.66 13.68 3.16
N ASP A 295 -4.51 13.41 4.16
CA ASP A 295 -4.08 13.00 5.49
C ASP A 295 -3.33 11.66 5.47
N ILE A 296 -3.90 10.66 4.80
CA ILE A 296 -3.27 9.36 4.60
C ILE A 296 -1.95 9.47 3.85
N LEU A 297 -1.88 10.25 2.77
CA LEU A 297 -0.65 10.44 2.00
C LEU A 297 0.43 11.14 2.81
N ARG A 298 0.07 12.16 3.61
CA ARG A 298 1.01 12.86 4.50
C ARG A 298 1.63 11.92 5.53
N HIS A 299 0.84 10.96 6.03
CA HIS A 299 1.25 10.00 7.05
C HIS A 299 1.59 8.63 6.48
N ALA A 300 1.82 8.46 5.17
CA ALA A 300 1.97 7.12 4.58
C ALA A 300 3.09 6.26 5.21
N ALA A 301 4.13 6.88 5.77
CA ALA A 301 5.20 6.18 6.48
C ALA A 301 4.72 5.45 7.76
N LEU A 302 3.57 5.86 8.34
CA LEU A 302 2.90 5.19 9.45
C LEU A 302 2.62 3.72 9.16
N TYR A 303 2.22 3.39 7.93
CA TYR A 303 1.77 2.04 7.56
C TYR A 303 2.89 1.01 7.56
N HIS A 304 4.17 1.43 7.59
CA HIS A 304 5.29 0.53 7.85
C HIS A 304 5.22 -0.10 9.25
N GLY A 305 4.48 0.50 10.19
CA GLY A 305 4.25 -0.06 11.52
C GLY A 305 3.47 -1.38 11.50
N THR A 306 2.86 -1.76 10.36
CA THR A 306 2.24 -3.07 10.17
C THR A 306 3.27 -4.19 10.02
N GLY A 307 4.53 -3.86 9.71
CA GLY A 307 5.57 -4.84 9.38
C GLY A 307 5.43 -5.46 7.98
N CYS A 308 4.40 -5.08 7.22
CA CYS A 308 4.10 -5.58 5.88
C CYS A 308 4.71 -4.68 4.79
N ALA A 309 4.72 -5.16 3.54
CA ALA A 309 5.00 -4.30 2.39
C ALA A 309 3.91 -3.22 2.24
N LEU A 310 4.23 -2.10 1.60
CA LEU A 310 3.31 -0.97 1.40
C LEU A 310 3.07 -0.78 -0.08
N LEU A 311 1.82 -0.98 -0.51
CA LEU A 311 1.35 -0.70 -1.85
C LEU A 311 0.47 0.55 -1.83
N VAL A 312 0.58 1.40 -2.84
CA VAL A 312 -0.35 2.54 -3.00
C VAL A 312 -0.82 2.64 -4.45
N GLY A 313 -2.13 2.57 -4.66
CA GLY A 313 -2.77 2.93 -5.93
C GLY A 313 -3.33 4.35 -5.90
N LEU A 314 -2.83 5.26 -6.74
CA LEU A 314 -3.31 6.64 -6.81
C LEU A 314 -3.50 7.20 -8.22
N SER A 315 -3.05 6.45 -9.24
CA SER A 315 -3.03 6.90 -10.63
C SER A 315 -4.42 7.29 -11.13
N ARG A 316 -4.50 8.50 -11.70
CA ARG A 316 -5.70 9.09 -12.32
C ARG A 316 -6.92 9.24 -11.40
N LYS A 317 -6.77 9.12 -10.07
CA LYS A 317 -7.89 9.22 -9.13
C LYS A 317 -8.47 10.64 -9.03
N ARG A 318 -9.74 10.73 -8.63
CA ARG A 318 -10.54 11.97 -8.62
C ARG A 318 -9.97 13.07 -7.72
N PHE A 319 -9.31 12.72 -6.63
CA PHE A 319 -8.74 13.72 -5.70
C PHE A 319 -7.71 14.64 -6.39
N ILE A 320 -6.98 14.13 -7.40
CA ILE A 320 -6.03 14.93 -8.19
C ILE A 320 -6.77 16.06 -8.91
N ALA A 321 -7.86 15.74 -9.60
CA ALA A 321 -8.65 16.72 -10.31
C ALA A 321 -9.35 17.70 -9.36
N ALA A 322 -9.78 17.24 -8.19
CA ALA A 322 -10.43 18.08 -7.17
C ALA A 322 -9.48 19.13 -6.56
N LEU A 323 -8.17 18.85 -6.53
CA LEU A 323 -7.13 19.81 -6.11
C LEU A 323 -6.63 20.71 -7.24
N SER A 324 -7.03 20.44 -8.47
CA SER A 324 -6.63 21.16 -9.68
C SER A 324 -7.86 21.74 -10.39
N ARG A 325 -7.99 21.56 -11.71
CA ARG A 325 -8.98 22.21 -12.56
C ARG A 325 -10.15 21.29 -12.94
N GLY A 326 -10.27 20.13 -12.30
CA GLY A 326 -11.31 19.15 -12.64
C GLY A 326 -11.00 18.31 -13.88
N GLU A 327 -9.72 18.04 -14.18
CA GLU A 327 -9.29 17.31 -15.37
C GLU A 327 -9.95 15.91 -15.49
N ALA A 328 -10.20 15.45 -16.72
CA ALA A 328 -10.67 14.09 -16.97
C ALA A 328 -9.59 13.05 -16.54
N PRO A 329 -9.95 11.79 -16.23
CA PRO A 329 -9.00 10.81 -15.71
C PRO A 329 -7.70 10.66 -16.52
N LYS A 330 -7.79 10.67 -17.86
CA LYS A 330 -6.63 10.55 -18.77
C LYS A 330 -5.68 11.75 -18.73
N ASP A 331 -6.16 12.92 -18.29
CA ASP A 331 -5.41 14.18 -18.29
C ASP A 331 -4.76 14.46 -16.91
N ARG A 332 -4.64 13.44 -16.06
CA ARG A 332 -4.13 13.52 -14.68
C ARG A 332 -2.70 12.96 -14.51
N LEU A 333 -1.96 12.78 -15.60
CA LEU A 333 -0.62 12.20 -15.58
C LEU A 333 0.33 12.96 -14.63
N ALA A 334 0.46 14.27 -14.80
CA ALA A 334 1.39 15.09 -14.01
C ALA A 334 1.11 14.98 -12.50
N GLY A 335 -0.17 15.09 -12.09
CA GLY A 335 -0.57 14.92 -10.70
C GLY A 335 -0.36 13.50 -10.18
N SER A 336 -0.54 12.48 -11.03
CA SER A 336 -0.28 11.08 -10.67
C SER A 336 1.20 10.82 -10.43
N LEU A 337 2.09 11.38 -11.26
CA LEU A 337 3.54 11.29 -11.07
C LEU A 337 3.99 12.01 -9.80
N ALA A 338 3.51 13.24 -9.56
CA ALA A 338 3.85 14.01 -8.37
C ALA A 338 3.42 13.28 -7.08
N ALA A 339 2.20 12.73 -7.06
CA ALA A 339 1.72 11.96 -5.92
C ALA A 339 2.47 10.62 -5.76
N GLY A 340 2.85 9.95 -6.86
CA GLY A 340 3.67 8.74 -6.82
C GLY A 340 5.05 8.97 -6.23
N LEU A 341 5.75 10.04 -6.65
CA LEU A 341 7.03 10.42 -6.07
C LEU A 341 6.91 10.76 -4.58
N ALA A 342 5.85 11.48 -4.18
CA ALA A 342 5.58 11.75 -2.77
C ALA A 342 5.36 10.47 -1.95
N CYS A 343 4.81 9.40 -2.55
CA CYS A 343 4.72 8.09 -1.90
C CYS A 343 6.10 7.40 -1.77
N PHE A 344 6.96 7.49 -2.78
CA PHE A 344 8.34 7.00 -2.66
C PHE A 344 9.11 7.74 -1.57
N ASP A 345 8.90 9.05 -1.41
CA ASP A 345 9.45 9.84 -0.30
C ASP A 345 8.92 9.43 1.08
N ARG A 346 7.92 8.55 1.15
CA ARG A 346 7.40 7.92 2.37
C ARG A 346 7.71 6.42 2.46
N GLY A 347 8.56 5.92 1.57
CA GLY A 347 9.03 4.54 1.55
C GLY A 347 8.00 3.55 0.99
N THR A 348 7.05 3.98 0.15
CA THR A 348 6.16 3.03 -0.55
C THR A 348 6.97 2.03 -1.37
N HIS A 349 6.62 0.75 -1.24
CA HIS A 349 7.33 -0.36 -1.89
C HIS A 349 6.77 -0.65 -3.29
N ILE A 350 5.45 -0.49 -3.50
CA ILE A 350 4.79 -0.79 -4.76
C ILE A 350 3.85 0.36 -5.14
N LEU A 351 3.98 0.92 -6.34
CA LEU A 351 2.99 1.83 -6.90
C LEU A 351 2.17 1.15 -7.98
N ARG A 352 0.84 1.21 -7.84
CA ARG A 352 -0.12 0.72 -8.83
C ARG A 352 -0.56 1.84 -9.77
N VAL A 353 -0.26 1.72 -11.06
CA VAL A 353 -0.38 2.81 -12.05
C VAL A 353 -0.94 2.39 -13.39
N HIS A 354 -1.56 3.35 -14.09
CA HIS A 354 -1.91 3.21 -15.51
C HIS A 354 -0.73 3.58 -16.43
N ASP A 355 -0.01 4.65 -16.07
CA ASP A 355 1.04 5.29 -16.87
C ASP A 355 2.43 4.72 -16.50
N VAL A 356 2.70 3.49 -16.95
CA VAL A 356 3.90 2.73 -16.52
C VAL A 356 5.19 3.38 -17.00
N ALA A 357 5.30 3.72 -18.29
CA ALA A 357 6.55 4.23 -18.86
C ALA A 357 7.02 5.51 -18.14
N GLU A 358 6.10 6.43 -17.90
CA GLU A 358 6.35 7.69 -17.22
C GLU A 358 6.66 7.48 -15.74
N THR A 359 5.97 6.53 -15.09
CA THR A 359 6.25 6.18 -13.69
C THR A 359 7.61 5.53 -13.53
N VAL A 360 8.01 4.64 -14.46
CA VAL A 360 9.33 4.00 -14.48
C VAL A 360 10.42 5.04 -14.69
N GLN A 361 10.22 6.01 -15.60
CA GLN A 361 11.13 7.14 -15.78
C GLN A 361 11.26 7.98 -14.51
N ALA A 362 10.14 8.34 -13.87
CA ALA A 362 10.13 9.10 -12.62
C ALA A 362 10.83 8.33 -11.48
N ARG A 363 10.58 7.02 -11.36
CA ARG A 363 11.27 6.15 -10.41
C ARG A 363 12.78 6.13 -10.64
N ALA A 364 13.24 6.02 -11.89
CA ALA A 364 14.65 6.00 -12.20
C ALA A 364 15.35 7.30 -11.75
N LEU A 365 14.73 8.46 -11.99
CA LEU A 365 15.21 9.75 -11.49
C LEU A 365 15.21 9.78 -9.96
N TRP A 366 14.13 9.33 -9.31
CA TRP A 366 14.03 9.29 -7.86
C TRP A 366 15.15 8.44 -7.24
N LEU A 367 15.38 7.23 -7.78
CA LEU A 367 16.47 6.34 -7.35
C LEU A 367 17.85 6.98 -7.56
N GLY A 368 18.08 7.70 -8.66
CA GLY A 368 19.33 8.43 -8.89
C GLY A 368 19.60 9.54 -7.87
N LEU A 369 18.53 10.14 -7.31
CA LEU A 369 18.63 11.18 -6.29
C LEU A 369 18.73 10.63 -4.86
N HIS A 370 18.11 9.47 -4.59
CA HIS A 370 17.89 8.96 -3.22
C HIS A 370 18.68 7.69 -2.90
N GLY A 371 19.12 6.94 -3.92
CA GLY A 371 19.81 5.66 -3.77
C GLY A 371 21.17 5.79 -3.08
N ARG A 372 21.58 4.74 -2.35
CA ARG A 372 22.85 4.70 -1.61
C ARG A 372 24.08 4.53 -2.52
N GLN A 373 23.90 4.25 -3.81
CA GLN A 373 24.92 4.30 -4.85
C GLN A 373 24.27 4.73 -6.19
N ALA A 374 24.91 5.66 -6.91
CA ALA A 374 24.51 6.00 -8.27
C ALA A 374 24.75 4.78 -9.20
N PRO A 375 23.86 4.48 -10.16
CA PRO A 375 24.18 3.52 -11.19
C PRO A 375 25.38 4.05 -12.00
N HIS A 376 26.44 3.25 -12.10
CA HIS A 376 27.48 3.47 -13.10
C HIS A 376 26.82 3.34 -14.48
N ILE A 377 26.88 4.43 -15.26
CA ILE A 377 26.40 4.50 -16.65
C ILE A 377 27.31 3.67 -17.55
#